data_AF-A0A7Y7D9L8-F1
#
_entry.id   AF-A0A7Y7D9L8-F1
#
_cell.length_a   1.000
_cell.length_b   1.000
_cell.length_c   1.000
_cell.angle_alpha   90.00
_cell.angle_beta   90.00
_cell.angle_gamma   90.00
#
_symmetry.space_group_name_H-M   'P 1'
#
loop_
_entity.id
_entity.type
_entity.pdbx_description
1 polymer ?
#
loop_
_entity_poly.entity_id
_entity_poly.type
_entity_poly.pdbx_seq_one_letter_code
_entity_poly.pdbx_strand_id
1 'polypeptide(L)'
;MRYPETKLPRVGTTIFTEMSQLAAIEGAINLSQGFPDFDAPAALRERVAHHIGQGANQYAPMTGVPALREAIAAKCERLYGHRPCADTEITVTSGATEALFAAIASVVREGDEVILFDPSYDSYEPAIELNGGRAVRLPLNPADFSIDWQRLADAIGPRTRMIVVNTPHNPTGTVLSAEDLERLAALVRDTDILLVGDEVYEHIVFDGRSHQSLLCHEELARRSFVVSSFGKTFHCTGWKVGYCVAPAPLSAEFRKVHQYLTFSTITPVQLALADFLTEAPEHYLTLPDFYQAKRDLFDELLASSRFSFTPAAGTYFQLMDYSAISDMPDTEFARWLTREAKVAAIPVSVFCQQPLERRLVRFCFAKGEDTLREAAQRLCSI
;
A
#
# COMPACT_ATOMS: atom_id res chain seq x y z
N MET A 1 28.30 -30.73 -1.77
CA MET A 1 27.00 -30.21 -1.31
C MET A 1 26.39 -29.42 -2.46
N ARG A 2 25.16 -29.72 -2.89
CA ARG A 2 24.43 -28.89 -3.86
C ARG A 2 23.44 -28.07 -3.05
N TYR A 3 23.59 -26.75 -3.04
CA TYR A 3 22.60 -25.85 -2.46
C TYR A 3 21.31 -25.88 -3.30
N PRO A 4 20.14 -25.61 -2.71
CA PRO A 4 18.89 -25.57 -3.45
C PRO A 4 18.92 -24.48 -4.52
N GLU A 5 18.30 -24.75 -5.67
CA GLU A 5 18.04 -23.73 -6.69
C GLU A 5 17.01 -22.73 -6.15
N THR A 6 17.22 -21.43 -6.43
CA THR A 6 16.31 -20.38 -5.98
C THR A 6 14.95 -20.51 -6.68
N LYS A 7 13.87 -20.34 -5.92
CA LYS A 7 12.52 -20.20 -6.47
C LYS A 7 12.27 -18.82 -7.12
N LEU A 8 13.13 -17.85 -6.83
CA LEU A 8 12.97 -16.44 -7.23
C LEU A 8 14.31 -15.89 -7.75
N PRO A 9 14.77 -16.32 -8.95
CA PRO A 9 16.07 -15.90 -9.49
C PRO A 9 16.17 -14.42 -9.83
N ARG A 10 15.03 -13.71 -9.92
CA ARG A 10 14.95 -12.29 -10.26
C ARG A 10 14.79 -11.38 -9.04
N VAL A 11 14.61 -11.93 -7.84
CA VAL A 11 14.39 -11.14 -6.62
C VAL A 11 15.71 -10.89 -5.90
N GLY A 12 16.08 -9.61 -5.80
CA GLY A 12 17.21 -9.13 -5.01
C GLY A 12 16.78 -8.46 -3.70
N THR A 13 17.71 -7.79 -3.04
CA THR A 13 17.39 -6.88 -1.93
C THR A 13 16.51 -5.73 -2.44
N THR A 14 15.48 -5.35 -1.68
CA THR A 14 14.56 -4.30 -2.11
C THR A 14 15.27 -2.94 -2.15
N ILE A 15 14.93 -2.12 -3.14
CA ILE A 15 15.46 -0.75 -3.30
C ILE A 15 15.26 0.09 -2.03
N PHE A 16 14.18 -0.15 -1.28
CA PHE A 16 13.90 0.53 -0.02
C PHE A 16 15.00 0.28 1.02
N THR A 17 15.49 -0.96 1.09
CA THR A 17 16.55 -1.34 2.02
C THR A 17 17.87 -0.68 1.59
N GLU A 18 18.18 -0.71 0.30
CA GLU A 18 19.40 -0.09 -0.24
C GLU A 18 19.44 1.42 0.00
N MET A 19 18.36 2.14 -0.33
CA MET A 19 18.31 3.60 -0.19
C MET A 19 18.31 4.03 1.29
N SER A 20 17.64 3.29 2.18
CA SER A 20 17.70 3.58 3.62
C SER A 20 19.10 3.32 4.20
N GLN A 21 19.78 2.26 3.76
CA GLN A 21 21.15 2.00 4.16
C GLN A 21 22.09 3.10 3.65
N LEU A 22 21.94 3.52 2.40
CA LEU A 22 22.73 4.63 1.84
C LEU A 22 22.46 5.93 2.59
N ALA A 23 21.21 6.24 2.91
CA ALA A 23 20.86 7.43 3.68
C ALA A 23 21.54 7.44 5.06
N ALA A 24 21.55 6.30 5.75
CA ALA A 24 22.22 6.14 7.04
C ALA A 24 23.75 6.32 6.95
N ILE A 25 24.38 5.74 5.93
CA ILE A 25 25.83 5.86 5.69
C ILE A 25 26.21 7.32 5.38
N GLU A 26 25.39 8.01 4.59
CA GLU A 26 25.68 9.36 4.11
C GLU A 26 25.24 10.46 5.08
N GLY A 27 24.51 10.12 6.15
CA GLY A 27 23.87 11.11 7.04
C GLY A 27 22.80 11.95 6.31
N ALA A 28 22.11 11.35 5.35
CA ALA A 28 21.09 12.00 4.54
C ALA A 28 19.71 11.95 5.21
N ILE A 29 18.87 12.95 4.92
CA ILE A 29 17.46 12.91 5.31
C ILE A 29 16.76 11.82 4.51
N ASN A 30 16.14 10.86 5.21
CA ASN A 30 15.49 9.73 4.58
C ASN A 30 14.03 10.05 4.21
N LEU A 31 13.83 10.55 2.99
CA LEU A 31 12.51 10.66 2.36
C LEU A 31 12.22 9.47 1.42
N SER A 32 13.07 8.46 1.38
CA SER A 32 12.90 7.29 0.52
C SER A 32 11.91 6.28 1.13
N GLN A 33 12.01 6.04 2.44
CA GLN A 33 11.19 5.03 3.09
C GLN A 33 9.79 5.54 3.47
N GLY A 34 8.77 4.74 3.13
CA GLY A 34 7.36 5.05 3.37
C GLY A 34 6.91 4.74 4.81
N PHE A 35 7.51 5.40 5.79
CA PHE A 35 7.05 5.40 7.18
C PHE A 35 7.18 6.78 7.84
N PRO A 36 6.33 7.09 8.83
CA PRO A 36 6.43 8.31 9.64
C PRO A 36 7.66 8.39 10.54
N ASP A 37 8.26 9.57 10.69
CA ASP A 37 9.26 9.85 11.74
C ASP A 37 8.63 10.35 13.06
N PHE A 38 7.29 10.35 13.12
CA PHE A 38 6.48 10.61 14.30
C PHE A 38 5.74 9.34 14.77
N ASP A 39 5.43 9.28 16.06
CA ASP A 39 4.92 8.07 16.72
C ASP A 39 3.40 7.88 16.57
N ALA A 40 2.93 6.69 16.89
CA ALA A 40 1.53 6.33 16.96
C ALA A 40 0.77 7.12 18.04
N PRO A 41 -0.58 7.28 17.90
CA PRO A 41 -1.40 7.96 18.90
C PRO A 41 -1.14 7.43 20.32
N ALA A 42 -0.95 8.34 21.28
CA ALA A 42 -0.60 7.97 22.66
C ALA A 42 -1.62 7.01 23.28
N ALA A 43 -2.92 7.29 23.12
CA ALA A 43 -3.99 6.42 23.60
C ALA A 43 -3.90 4.99 23.04
N LEU A 44 -3.54 4.82 21.76
CA LEU A 44 -3.34 3.50 21.16
C LEU A 44 -2.14 2.77 21.79
N ARG A 45 -1.03 3.47 22.02
CA ARG A 45 0.17 2.90 22.68
C ARG A 45 -0.12 2.49 24.13
N GLU A 46 -0.89 3.29 24.85
CA GLU A 46 -1.34 3.01 26.21
C GLU A 46 -2.23 1.75 26.28
N ARG A 47 -3.16 1.57 25.32
CA ARG A 47 -3.97 0.34 25.24
C ARG A 47 -3.12 -0.90 24.96
N VAL A 48 -2.08 -0.80 24.12
CA VAL A 48 -1.14 -1.91 23.92
C VAL A 48 -0.44 -2.28 25.23
N ALA A 49 0.11 -1.29 25.93
CA ALA A 49 0.77 -1.51 27.23
C ALA A 49 -0.21 -2.13 28.25
N HIS A 50 -1.46 -1.66 28.27
CA HIS A 50 -2.51 -2.19 29.12
C HIS A 50 -2.75 -3.68 28.88
N HIS A 51 -3.01 -4.11 27.64
CA HIS A 51 -3.30 -5.51 27.32
C HIS A 51 -2.11 -6.45 27.59
N ILE A 52 -0.89 -5.97 27.33
CA ILE A 52 0.33 -6.71 27.70
C ILE A 52 0.38 -6.90 29.22
N GLY A 53 0.14 -5.84 30.00
CA GLY A 53 0.14 -5.85 31.46
C GLY A 53 -0.97 -6.71 32.08
N GLN A 54 -2.11 -6.85 31.39
CA GLN A 54 -3.20 -7.76 31.77
C GLN A 54 -2.95 -9.22 31.40
N GLY A 55 -1.80 -9.53 30.77
CA GLY A 55 -1.43 -10.91 30.45
C GLY A 55 -2.04 -11.44 29.15
N ALA A 56 -2.61 -10.58 28.28
CA ALA A 56 -3.21 -10.96 27.00
C ALA A 56 -2.14 -11.29 25.93
N ASN A 57 -1.20 -12.18 26.27
CA ASN A 57 0.03 -12.47 25.51
C ASN A 57 0.01 -13.86 24.85
N GLN A 58 -1.07 -14.63 25.01
CA GLN A 58 -1.26 -15.94 24.38
C GLN A 58 -1.89 -15.81 22.99
N TYR A 59 -1.95 -16.91 22.24
CA TYR A 59 -2.50 -16.92 20.88
C TYR A 59 -3.90 -16.30 20.79
N ALA A 60 -4.07 -15.40 19.82
CA ALA A 60 -5.38 -14.96 19.37
C ALA A 60 -6.06 -16.09 18.55
N PRO A 61 -7.39 -16.04 18.37
CA PRO A 61 -8.05 -16.87 17.37
C PRO A 61 -7.43 -16.69 15.98
N MET A 62 -7.37 -17.75 15.18
CA MET A 62 -6.72 -17.74 13.86
C MET A 62 -7.26 -16.65 12.93
N THR A 63 -8.56 -16.36 12.96
CA THR A 63 -9.14 -15.32 12.11
C THR A 63 -8.90 -13.90 12.62
N GLY A 64 -8.38 -13.75 13.84
CA GLY A 64 -8.25 -12.51 14.57
C GLY A 64 -9.19 -12.42 15.77
N VAL A 65 -8.87 -11.51 16.69
CA VAL A 65 -9.65 -11.25 17.91
C VAL A 65 -11.08 -10.80 17.53
N PRO A 66 -12.14 -11.38 18.13
CA PRO A 66 -13.53 -11.06 17.77
C PRO A 66 -13.85 -9.57 17.85
N ALA A 67 -13.44 -8.89 18.93
CA ALA A 67 -13.66 -7.46 19.11
C ALA A 67 -13.06 -6.61 17.98
N LEU A 68 -11.87 -6.99 17.48
CA LEU A 68 -11.25 -6.27 16.37
C LEU A 68 -12.01 -6.50 15.05
N ARG A 69 -12.45 -7.74 14.79
CA ARG A 69 -13.23 -8.05 13.58
C ARG A 69 -14.57 -7.30 13.58
N GLU A 70 -15.26 -7.24 14.71
CA GLU A 70 -16.50 -6.43 14.83
C GLU A 70 -16.24 -4.94 14.62
N ALA A 71 -15.16 -4.38 15.20
CA ALA A 71 -14.79 -2.99 15.00
C ALA A 71 -14.47 -2.68 13.53
N ILE A 72 -13.81 -3.60 12.82
CA ILE A 72 -13.57 -3.50 11.37
C ILE A 72 -14.90 -3.55 10.60
N ALA A 73 -15.80 -4.47 10.92
CA ALA A 73 -17.11 -4.56 10.25
C ALA A 73 -17.91 -3.26 10.37
N ALA A 74 -17.98 -2.69 11.58
CA ALA A 74 -18.65 -1.41 11.83
C ALA A 74 -17.95 -0.23 11.13
N LYS A 75 -16.63 -0.27 11.00
CA LYS A 75 -15.87 0.73 10.23
C LYS A 75 -16.20 0.65 8.73
N CYS A 76 -16.22 -0.54 8.14
CA CYS A 76 -16.58 -0.74 6.74
C CYS A 76 -18.01 -0.28 6.45
N GLU A 77 -18.97 -0.58 7.33
CA GLU A 77 -20.36 -0.10 7.19
C GLU A 77 -20.43 1.42 7.15
N ARG A 78 -19.74 2.09 8.08
CA ARG A 78 -19.73 3.55 8.17
C ARG A 78 -19.04 4.23 6.98
N LEU A 79 -17.94 3.68 6.49
CA LEU A 79 -17.16 4.28 5.40
C LEU A 79 -17.74 3.99 4.02
N TYR A 80 -18.22 2.76 3.79
CA TYR A 80 -18.49 2.24 2.46
C TYR A 80 -19.95 1.82 2.27
N GLY A 81 -20.78 1.89 3.31
CA GLY A 81 -22.14 1.35 3.28
C GLY A 81 -22.20 -0.17 3.18
N HIS A 82 -21.06 -0.85 3.34
CA HIS A 82 -20.92 -2.30 3.24
C HIS A 82 -20.49 -2.88 4.59
N ARG A 83 -21.38 -3.65 5.24
CA ARG A 83 -21.08 -4.33 6.51
C ARG A 83 -20.71 -5.80 6.26
N PRO A 84 -19.42 -6.16 6.22
CA PRO A 84 -19.02 -7.55 6.12
C PRO A 84 -19.37 -8.32 7.41
N CYS A 85 -19.64 -9.61 7.30
CA CYS A 85 -19.80 -10.48 8.45
C CYS A 85 -18.45 -10.65 9.17
N ALA A 86 -18.37 -10.17 10.41
CA ALA A 86 -17.12 -10.19 11.18
C ALA A 86 -16.53 -11.61 11.31
N ASP A 87 -17.37 -12.64 11.43
CA ASP A 87 -16.93 -14.02 11.62
C ASP A 87 -16.47 -14.72 10.34
N THR A 88 -17.08 -14.43 9.19
CA THR A 88 -16.82 -15.16 7.96
C THR A 88 -16.05 -14.36 6.90
N GLU A 89 -16.06 -13.03 6.97
CA GLU A 89 -15.60 -12.16 5.88
C GLU A 89 -14.42 -11.26 6.24
N ILE A 90 -13.98 -11.27 7.51
CA ILE A 90 -12.84 -10.47 7.98
C ILE A 90 -11.77 -11.39 8.54
N THR A 91 -10.53 -11.20 8.09
CA THR A 91 -9.36 -11.94 8.60
C THR A 91 -8.25 -10.97 8.95
N VAL A 92 -7.82 -10.97 10.22
CA VAL A 92 -6.68 -10.17 10.70
C VAL A 92 -5.38 -10.88 10.35
N THR A 93 -4.39 -10.12 9.90
CA THR A 93 -3.10 -10.63 9.43
C THR A 93 -1.93 -9.83 10.02
N SER A 94 -0.72 -10.40 9.92
CA SER A 94 0.55 -9.82 10.33
C SER A 94 1.04 -8.75 9.34
N GLY A 95 0.19 -7.74 9.15
CA GLY A 95 0.36 -6.64 8.21
C GLY A 95 -0.24 -6.96 6.84
N ALA A 96 -0.52 -5.90 6.08
CA ALA A 96 -1.07 -6.00 4.74
C ALA A 96 -0.20 -6.84 3.78
N THR A 97 1.12 -6.86 3.98
CA THR A 97 2.03 -7.71 3.19
C THR A 97 1.66 -9.19 3.27
N GLU A 98 1.29 -9.68 4.46
CA GLU A 98 0.83 -11.06 4.63
C GLU A 98 -0.53 -11.26 3.97
N ALA A 99 -1.46 -10.31 4.15
CA ALA A 99 -2.77 -10.38 3.50
C ALA A 99 -2.68 -10.44 1.98
N LEU A 100 -1.83 -9.61 1.36
CA LEU A 100 -1.60 -9.63 -0.08
C LEU A 100 -1.07 -10.99 -0.55
N PHE A 101 -0.07 -11.53 0.17
CA PHE A 101 0.46 -12.85 -0.14
C PHE A 101 -0.60 -13.94 0.01
N ALA A 102 -1.35 -13.95 1.10
CA ALA A 102 -2.39 -14.94 1.36
C ALA A 102 -3.54 -14.87 0.34
N ALA A 103 -3.97 -13.67 -0.05
CA ALA A 103 -4.97 -13.47 -1.09
C ALA A 103 -4.52 -14.09 -2.42
N ILE A 104 -3.30 -13.76 -2.87
CA ILE A 104 -2.72 -14.31 -4.11
C ILE A 104 -2.58 -15.84 -4.01
N ALA A 105 -1.91 -16.33 -2.96
CA ALA A 105 -1.63 -17.75 -2.78
C ALA A 105 -2.89 -18.62 -2.58
N SER A 106 -4.00 -18.04 -2.14
CA SER A 106 -5.24 -18.77 -1.94
C SER A 106 -5.97 -19.13 -3.24
N VAL A 107 -5.68 -18.42 -4.34
CA VAL A 107 -6.45 -18.55 -5.58
C VAL A 107 -5.63 -18.68 -6.85
N VAL A 108 -4.37 -18.22 -6.87
CA VAL A 108 -3.47 -18.32 -8.03
C VAL A 108 -2.88 -19.72 -8.09
N ARG A 109 -2.90 -20.30 -9.29
CA ARG A 109 -2.34 -21.62 -9.61
C ARG A 109 -1.32 -21.53 -10.73
N GLU A 110 -0.63 -22.63 -10.96
CA GLU A 110 0.30 -22.79 -12.07
C GLU A 110 -0.35 -22.39 -13.41
N GLY A 111 0.24 -21.43 -14.10
CA GLY A 111 -0.22 -20.95 -15.41
C GLY A 111 -1.30 -19.87 -15.39
N ASP A 112 -1.85 -19.52 -14.21
CA ASP A 112 -2.76 -18.39 -14.08
C ASP A 112 -2.05 -17.07 -14.37
N GLU A 113 -2.78 -16.11 -14.93
CA GLU A 113 -2.31 -14.76 -15.22
C GLU A 113 -2.90 -13.77 -14.21
N VAL A 114 -2.05 -12.94 -13.62
CA VAL A 114 -2.44 -11.89 -12.68
C VAL A 114 -2.05 -10.54 -13.25
N ILE A 115 -3.04 -9.67 -13.48
CA ILE A 115 -2.81 -8.35 -14.05
C ILE A 115 -2.37 -7.38 -12.95
N LEU A 116 -1.26 -6.68 -13.19
CA LEU A 116 -0.70 -5.61 -12.36
C LEU A 116 -0.60 -4.31 -13.17
N PHE A 117 -0.62 -3.17 -12.49
CA PHE A 117 -0.48 -1.86 -13.13
C PHE A 117 0.86 -1.22 -12.78
N ASP A 118 1.66 -0.89 -13.80
CA ASP A 118 2.97 -0.24 -13.60
C ASP A 118 2.85 1.27 -13.61
N PRO A 119 3.49 1.98 -12.66
CA PRO A 119 4.43 1.47 -11.64
C PRO A 119 3.71 0.76 -10.48
N SER A 120 4.13 -0.44 -10.07
CA SER A 120 3.46 -1.25 -9.03
C SER A 120 4.34 -1.52 -7.82
N TYR A 121 3.73 -1.64 -6.64
CA TYR A 121 4.41 -2.10 -5.42
C TYR A 121 5.08 -3.47 -5.63
N ASP A 122 6.26 -3.66 -5.02
CA ASP A 122 7.22 -4.72 -5.36
C ASP A 122 6.83 -6.10 -4.82
N SER A 123 5.89 -6.19 -3.87
CA SER A 123 5.55 -7.46 -3.24
C SER A 123 4.60 -8.34 -4.04
N TYR A 124 3.88 -7.80 -5.04
CA TYR A 124 2.83 -8.57 -5.74
C TYR A 124 3.43 -9.66 -6.64
N GLU A 125 4.38 -9.30 -7.51
CA GLU A 125 4.96 -10.23 -8.49
C GLU A 125 5.66 -11.44 -7.85
N PRO A 126 6.50 -11.29 -6.79
CA PRO A 126 7.09 -12.44 -6.11
C PRO A 126 6.05 -13.40 -5.52
N ALA A 127 4.93 -12.89 -4.98
CA ALA A 127 3.86 -13.73 -4.47
C ALA A 127 3.15 -14.52 -5.59
N ILE A 128 2.98 -13.90 -6.77
CA ILE A 128 2.40 -14.54 -7.95
C ILE A 128 3.32 -15.66 -8.45
N GLU A 129 4.62 -15.38 -8.63
CA GLU A 129 5.61 -16.35 -9.11
C GLU A 129 5.79 -17.54 -8.16
N LEU A 130 5.80 -17.30 -6.84
CA LEU A 130 5.95 -18.37 -5.86
C LEU A 130 4.83 -19.42 -5.92
N ASN A 131 3.67 -19.04 -6.45
CA ASN A 131 2.48 -19.87 -6.64
C ASN A 131 2.28 -20.33 -8.11
N GLY A 132 3.30 -20.15 -8.96
CA GLY A 132 3.28 -20.63 -10.36
C GLY A 132 2.49 -19.75 -11.32
N GLY A 133 2.00 -18.59 -10.86
CA GLY A 133 1.31 -17.63 -11.70
C GLY A 133 2.28 -16.77 -12.52
N ARG A 134 1.74 -16.05 -13.50
CA ARG A 134 2.46 -15.09 -14.33
C ARG A 134 1.89 -13.68 -14.14
N ALA A 135 2.75 -12.74 -13.77
CA ALA A 135 2.38 -11.32 -13.77
C ALA A 135 2.24 -10.80 -15.22
N VAL A 136 1.09 -10.18 -15.51
CA VAL A 136 0.82 -9.43 -16.74
C VAL A 136 0.82 -7.96 -16.37
N ARG A 137 1.91 -7.26 -16.68
CA ARG A 137 2.11 -5.87 -16.23
C ARG A 137 1.67 -4.90 -17.31
N LEU A 138 0.70 -4.06 -16.98
CA LEU A 138 0.15 -3.04 -17.88
C LEU A 138 0.65 -1.67 -17.40
N PRO A 139 1.37 -0.91 -18.23
CA PRO A 139 1.77 0.44 -17.84
C PRO A 139 0.54 1.35 -17.79
N LEU A 140 0.43 2.09 -16.69
CA LEU A 140 -0.51 3.21 -16.55
C LEU A 140 -0.16 4.31 -17.56
N ASN A 141 -1.13 5.17 -17.84
CA ASN A 141 -0.94 6.28 -18.77
C ASN A 141 0.22 7.18 -18.28
N PRO A 142 1.25 7.45 -19.09
CA PRO A 142 2.45 8.16 -18.62
C PRO A 142 2.20 9.64 -18.28
N ALA A 143 1.11 10.22 -18.80
CA ALA A 143 0.74 11.60 -18.56
C ALA A 143 0.17 11.81 -17.14
N ASP A 144 -0.74 10.95 -16.70
CA ASP A 144 -1.55 11.16 -15.50
C ASP A 144 -1.68 9.92 -14.59
N PHE A 145 -1.02 8.81 -14.96
CA PHE A 145 -1.10 7.51 -14.29
C PHE A 145 -2.52 6.94 -14.16
N SER A 146 -3.44 7.32 -15.06
CA SER A 146 -4.75 6.69 -15.16
C SER A 146 -4.65 5.29 -15.78
N ILE A 147 -5.65 4.44 -15.50
CA ILE A 147 -5.77 3.12 -16.12
C ILE A 147 -6.20 3.30 -17.58
N ASP A 148 -5.46 2.69 -18.51
CA ASP A 148 -5.94 2.48 -19.88
C ASP A 148 -6.92 1.30 -19.89
N TRP A 149 -8.21 1.63 -19.86
CA TRP A 149 -9.31 0.67 -19.79
C TRP A 149 -9.40 -0.24 -21.03
N GLN A 150 -9.02 0.27 -22.21
CA GLN A 150 -9.00 -0.56 -23.42
C GLN A 150 -7.85 -1.56 -23.35
N ARG A 151 -6.66 -1.12 -22.93
CA ARG A 151 -5.53 -2.02 -22.73
C ARG A 151 -5.80 -3.08 -21.66
N LEU A 152 -6.53 -2.73 -20.58
CA LEU A 152 -6.98 -3.71 -19.60
C LEU A 152 -7.93 -4.74 -20.23
N ALA A 153 -8.92 -4.29 -20.99
CA ALA A 153 -9.85 -5.17 -21.69
C ALA A 153 -9.12 -6.13 -22.65
N ASP A 154 -8.16 -5.63 -23.42
CA ASP A 154 -7.37 -6.41 -24.37
C ASP A 154 -6.44 -7.43 -23.69
N ALA A 155 -6.01 -7.15 -22.46
CA ALA A 155 -5.16 -8.03 -21.67
C ALA A 155 -5.92 -9.14 -20.94
N ILE A 156 -7.23 -8.99 -20.77
CA ILE A 156 -8.09 -10.01 -20.16
C ILE A 156 -8.25 -11.18 -21.14
N GLY A 157 -7.98 -12.39 -20.65
CA GLY A 157 -8.12 -13.60 -21.43
C GLY A 157 -8.47 -14.83 -20.57
N PRO A 158 -8.54 -16.02 -21.18
CA PRO A 158 -8.98 -17.25 -20.49
C PRO A 158 -8.12 -17.69 -19.30
N ARG A 159 -6.89 -17.17 -19.17
CA ARG A 159 -6.00 -17.44 -18.04
C ARG A 159 -6.00 -16.33 -16.99
N THR A 160 -6.68 -15.21 -17.24
CA THR A 160 -6.74 -14.11 -16.27
C THR A 160 -7.49 -14.57 -15.03
N ARG A 161 -6.76 -14.73 -13.93
CA ARG A 161 -7.29 -15.19 -12.66
C ARG A 161 -7.64 -14.02 -11.74
N MET A 162 -6.81 -12.99 -11.77
CA MET A 162 -6.88 -11.89 -10.82
C MET A 162 -6.40 -10.57 -11.44
N ILE A 163 -6.96 -9.46 -10.97
CA ILE A 163 -6.45 -8.11 -11.21
C ILE A 163 -6.12 -7.49 -9.83
N VAL A 164 -4.90 -6.96 -9.67
CA VAL A 164 -4.50 -6.24 -8.45
C VAL A 164 -4.65 -4.75 -8.69
N VAL A 165 -5.47 -4.10 -7.87
CA VAL A 165 -5.72 -2.66 -7.89
C VAL A 165 -5.16 -2.08 -6.60
N ASN A 166 -4.25 -1.12 -6.69
CA ASN A 166 -3.77 -0.36 -5.53
C ASN A 166 -4.31 1.06 -5.58
N THR A 167 -5.16 1.43 -4.63
CA THR A 167 -5.74 2.78 -4.54
C THR A 167 -5.98 3.16 -3.08
N PRO A 168 -5.51 4.32 -2.61
CA PRO A 168 -4.59 5.25 -3.26
C PRO A 168 -3.26 4.61 -3.68
N HIS A 169 -2.78 4.97 -4.88
CA HIS A 169 -1.75 4.23 -5.60
C HIS A 169 -0.34 4.64 -5.18
N ASN A 170 0.43 3.67 -4.67
CA ASN A 170 1.86 3.79 -4.45
C ASN A 170 2.59 3.17 -5.64
N PRO A 171 3.41 3.94 -6.38
CA PRO A 171 4.09 5.17 -5.95
C PRO A 171 3.49 6.49 -6.43
N THR A 172 2.47 6.48 -7.29
CA THR A 172 2.10 7.66 -8.09
C THR A 172 1.31 8.73 -7.33
N GLY A 173 0.71 8.36 -6.21
CA GLY A 173 -0.18 9.24 -5.44
C GLY A 173 -1.53 9.48 -6.13
N THR A 174 -1.89 8.71 -7.15
CA THR A 174 -3.20 8.79 -7.81
C THR A 174 -4.26 8.03 -7.02
N VAL A 175 -5.53 8.32 -7.28
CA VAL A 175 -6.69 7.65 -6.67
C VAL A 175 -7.68 7.27 -7.75
N LEU A 176 -8.38 6.16 -7.58
CA LEU A 176 -9.50 5.83 -8.45
C LEU A 176 -10.73 6.68 -8.15
N SER A 177 -11.49 6.98 -9.20
CA SER A 177 -12.80 7.61 -9.14
C SER A 177 -13.93 6.59 -9.08
N ALA A 178 -15.16 7.04 -8.81
CA ALA A 178 -16.34 6.18 -8.88
C ALA A 178 -16.55 5.63 -10.30
N GLU A 179 -16.24 6.42 -11.34
CA GLU A 179 -16.32 5.98 -12.73
C GLU A 179 -15.31 4.86 -13.04
N ASP A 180 -14.12 4.92 -12.44
CA ASP A 180 -13.13 3.85 -12.57
C ASP A 180 -13.64 2.53 -11.97
N LEU A 181 -14.36 2.59 -10.85
CA LEU A 181 -15.00 1.40 -10.27
C LEU A 181 -16.08 0.82 -11.21
N GLU A 182 -16.91 1.66 -11.82
CA GLU A 182 -17.91 1.22 -12.80
C GLU A 182 -17.28 0.56 -14.03
N ARG A 183 -16.18 1.13 -14.54
CA ARG A 183 -15.44 0.57 -15.68
C ARG A 183 -14.80 -0.77 -15.33
N LEU A 184 -14.18 -0.88 -14.15
CA LEU A 184 -13.65 -2.14 -13.66
C LEU A 184 -14.75 -3.19 -13.49
N ALA A 185 -15.88 -2.80 -12.89
CA ALA A 185 -17.03 -3.67 -12.69
C ALA A 185 -17.59 -4.19 -14.01
N ALA A 186 -17.69 -3.33 -15.03
CA ALA A 186 -18.12 -3.73 -16.37
C ALA A 186 -17.19 -4.77 -17.01
N LEU A 187 -15.87 -4.64 -16.85
CA LEU A 187 -14.90 -5.56 -17.44
C LEU A 187 -14.86 -6.94 -16.77
N VAL A 188 -15.09 -7.00 -15.45
CA VAL A 188 -15.07 -8.27 -14.71
C VAL A 188 -16.46 -8.92 -14.61
N ARG A 189 -17.53 -8.20 -14.99
CA ARG A 189 -18.89 -8.74 -15.03
C ARG A 189 -18.94 -9.99 -15.89
N ASP A 190 -19.68 -10.99 -15.42
CA ASP A 190 -19.86 -12.28 -16.11
C ASP A 190 -18.55 -13.07 -16.35
N THR A 191 -17.49 -12.74 -15.62
CA THR A 191 -16.24 -13.51 -15.56
C THR A 191 -16.01 -14.10 -14.17
N ASP A 192 -15.11 -15.06 -14.07
CA ASP A 192 -14.59 -15.61 -12.80
C ASP A 192 -13.33 -14.87 -12.32
N ILE A 193 -13.02 -13.70 -12.88
CA ILE A 193 -11.85 -12.91 -12.49
C ILE A 193 -12.06 -12.36 -11.08
N LEU A 194 -11.08 -12.59 -10.21
CA LEU A 194 -11.04 -12.10 -8.84
C LEU A 194 -10.26 -10.77 -8.77
N LEU A 195 -10.42 -10.06 -7.67
CA LEU A 195 -9.75 -8.77 -7.46
C LEU A 195 -8.97 -8.78 -6.15
N VAL A 196 -7.85 -8.06 -6.13
CA VAL A 196 -7.23 -7.59 -4.88
C VAL A 196 -7.31 -6.07 -4.89
N GLY A 197 -7.96 -5.50 -3.87
CA GLY A 197 -7.88 -4.09 -3.56
C GLY A 197 -6.82 -3.86 -2.50
N ASP A 198 -5.61 -3.44 -2.88
CA ASP A 198 -4.63 -2.93 -1.93
C ASP A 198 -5.00 -1.49 -1.56
N GLU A 199 -5.72 -1.34 -0.45
CA GLU A 199 -6.29 -0.09 0.01
C GLU A 199 -5.63 0.37 1.33
N VAL A 200 -4.36 0.04 1.54
CA VAL A 200 -3.64 0.38 2.78
C VAL A 200 -3.55 1.88 3.07
N TYR A 201 -3.81 2.71 2.05
CA TYR A 201 -3.84 4.18 2.13
C TYR A 201 -5.28 4.75 2.08
N GLU A 202 -6.32 3.94 2.32
CA GLU A 202 -7.74 4.34 2.22
C GLU A 202 -8.11 5.64 2.96
N HIS A 203 -7.37 6.01 4.01
CA HIS A 203 -7.61 7.23 4.79
C HIS A 203 -6.70 8.41 4.40
N ILE A 204 -5.96 8.30 3.30
CA ILE A 204 -5.03 9.33 2.83
C ILE A 204 -5.41 9.69 1.40
N VAL A 205 -6.50 10.44 1.29
CA VAL A 205 -7.06 10.97 0.05
C VAL A 205 -7.30 12.47 0.26
N PHE A 206 -6.95 13.29 -0.72
CA PHE A 206 -6.88 14.74 -0.56
C PHE A 206 -7.94 15.49 -1.37
N ASP A 207 -7.97 16.80 -1.18
CA ASP A 207 -8.74 17.77 -1.95
C ASP A 207 -10.25 17.54 -1.84
N GLY A 208 -10.70 17.10 -0.67
CA GLY A 208 -12.10 16.80 -0.37
C GLY A 208 -12.65 15.58 -1.12
N ARG A 209 -11.80 14.79 -1.79
CA ARG A 209 -12.20 13.56 -2.46
C ARG A 209 -12.47 12.46 -1.44
N SER A 210 -13.41 11.57 -1.76
CA SER A 210 -13.67 10.37 -0.97
C SER A 210 -12.95 9.18 -1.59
N HIS A 211 -12.35 8.33 -0.74
CA HIS A 211 -11.78 7.05 -1.16
C HIS A 211 -12.84 6.16 -1.82
N GLN A 212 -12.51 5.63 -3.00
CA GLN A 212 -13.37 4.74 -3.77
C GLN A 212 -12.91 3.30 -3.56
N SER A 213 -13.38 2.69 -2.46
CA SER A 213 -13.08 1.30 -2.14
C SER A 213 -13.78 0.35 -3.09
N LEU A 214 -13.18 -0.81 -3.37
CA LEU A 214 -13.88 -1.91 -4.06
C LEU A 214 -15.12 -2.38 -3.26
N LEU A 215 -15.17 -2.13 -1.95
CA LEU A 215 -16.34 -2.41 -1.11
C LEU A 215 -17.54 -1.49 -1.40
N CYS A 216 -17.33 -0.33 -2.05
CA CYS A 216 -18.41 0.60 -2.41
C CYS A 216 -19.27 0.10 -3.58
N HIS A 217 -18.83 -0.93 -4.30
CA HIS A 217 -19.50 -1.43 -5.50
C HIS A 217 -19.82 -2.93 -5.37
N GLU A 218 -21.10 -3.30 -5.41
CA GLU A 218 -21.57 -4.67 -5.16
C GLU A 218 -20.90 -5.74 -6.04
N GLU A 219 -20.79 -5.47 -7.35
CA GLU A 219 -20.12 -6.36 -8.32
C GLU A 219 -18.64 -6.61 -8.02
N LEU A 220 -17.94 -5.62 -7.45
CA LEU A 220 -16.53 -5.71 -7.10
C LEU A 220 -16.38 -6.37 -5.73
N ALA A 221 -17.16 -5.93 -4.75
CA ALA A 221 -17.12 -6.45 -3.37
C ALA A 221 -17.31 -7.99 -3.33
N ARG A 222 -18.22 -8.54 -4.15
CA ARG A 222 -18.50 -9.99 -4.19
C ARG A 222 -17.38 -10.88 -4.74
N ARG A 223 -16.29 -10.29 -5.26
CA ARG A 223 -15.15 -11.00 -5.88
C ARG A 223 -13.79 -10.47 -5.45
N SER A 224 -13.74 -9.59 -4.44
CA SER A 224 -12.53 -8.90 -4.02
C SER A 224 -11.98 -9.43 -2.71
N PHE A 225 -10.65 -9.46 -2.62
CA PHE A 225 -9.89 -9.38 -1.37
C PHE A 225 -9.48 -7.93 -1.15
N VAL A 226 -10.14 -7.22 -0.23
CA VAL A 226 -9.82 -5.82 0.08
C VAL A 226 -8.90 -5.77 1.30
N VAL A 227 -7.70 -5.25 1.12
CA VAL A 227 -6.61 -5.30 2.09
C VAL A 227 -6.36 -3.92 2.68
N SER A 228 -6.27 -3.87 4.00
CA SER A 228 -6.00 -2.65 4.77
C SER A 228 -4.82 -2.82 5.72
N SER A 229 -4.23 -1.70 6.16
CA SER A 229 -3.11 -1.70 7.11
C SER A 229 -3.31 -0.71 8.26
N PHE A 230 -3.30 -1.22 9.49
CA PHE A 230 -3.27 -0.38 10.68
C PHE A 230 -1.93 0.33 10.85
N GLY A 231 -0.83 -0.32 10.46
CA GLY A 231 0.49 0.31 10.49
C GLY A 231 0.58 1.58 9.63
N LYS A 232 -0.15 1.63 8.51
CA LYS A 232 -0.24 2.81 7.64
C LYS A 232 -1.19 3.86 8.19
N THR A 233 -2.32 3.42 8.74
CA THR A 233 -3.36 4.30 9.31
C THR A 233 -2.91 4.99 10.60
N PHE A 234 -2.24 4.28 11.50
CA PHE A 234 -1.92 4.74 12.86
C PHE A 234 -0.43 4.99 13.09
N HIS A 235 0.33 5.25 12.03
CA HIS A 235 1.75 5.63 12.10
C HIS A 235 2.67 4.61 12.79
N CYS A 236 2.25 3.34 12.85
CA CYS A 236 2.96 2.26 13.55
C CYS A 236 3.37 1.14 12.60
N THR A 237 4.09 1.45 11.51
CA THR A 237 4.43 0.47 10.45
C THR A 237 5.16 -0.77 10.96
N GLY A 238 5.89 -0.66 12.07
CA GLY A 238 6.58 -1.77 12.73
C GLY A 238 5.67 -2.74 13.48
N TRP A 239 4.42 -2.38 13.79
CA TRP A 239 3.48 -3.25 14.51
C TRP A 239 2.95 -4.39 13.65
N LYS A 240 3.04 -4.27 12.32
CA LYS A 240 2.68 -5.33 11.36
C LYS A 240 1.31 -5.94 11.68
N VAL A 241 0.27 -5.11 11.76
CA VAL A 241 -1.13 -5.57 11.81
C VAL A 241 -1.90 -4.99 10.62
N GLY A 242 -2.59 -5.86 9.90
CA GLY A 242 -3.47 -5.53 8.78
C GLY A 242 -4.68 -6.46 8.78
N TYR A 243 -5.55 -6.34 7.79
CA TYR A 243 -6.68 -7.24 7.62
C TYR A 243 -7.09 -7.33 6.16
N CYS A 244 -7.83 -8.39 5.84
CA CYS A 244 -8.51 -8.57 4.57
C CYS A 244 -10.02 -8.67 4.81
N VAL A 245 -10.80 -7.96 4.01
CA VAL A 245 -12.25 -8.14 3.86
C VAL A 245 -12.49 -8.88 2.55
N ALA A 246 -13.17 -10.02 2.60
CA ALA A 246 -13.53 -10.78 1.41
C ALA A 246 -14.79 -11.62 1.67
N PRO A 247 -15.65 -11.86 0.67
CA PRO A 247 -16.82 -12.73 0.79
C PRO A 247 -16.49 -14.07 1.41
N ALA A 248 -17.44 -14.65 2.17
CA ALA A 248 -17.19 -15.83 2.98
C ALA A 248 -16.49 -17.00 2.25
N PRO A 249 -16.83 -17.35 0.99
CA PRO A 249 -16.10 -18.40 0.26
C PRO A 249 -14.64 -18.06 -0.02
N LEU A 250 -14.33 -16.80 -0.35
CA LEU A 250 -12.96 -16.33 -0.58
C LEU A 250 -12.17 -16.26 0.73
N SER A 251 -12.79 -15.71 1.78
CA SER A 251 -12.21 -15.69 3.12
C SER A 251 -11.89 -17.09 3.66
N ALA A 252 -12.71 -18.11 3.33
CA ALA A 252 -12.43 -19.48 3.73
C ALA A 252 -11.12 -20.02 3.13
N GLU A 253 -10.86 -19.79 1.83
CA GLU A 253 -9.60 -20.19 1.19
C GLU A 253 -8.41 -19.34 1.65
N PHE A 254 -8.61 -18.03 1.81
CA PHE A 254 -7.61 -17.12 2.38
C PHE A 254 -7.13 -17.60 3.75
N ARG A 255 -8.06 -17.97 4.63
CA ARG A 255 -7.76 -18.43 6.00
C ARG A 255 -6.98 -19.74 6.01
N LYS A 256 -7.18 -20.64 5.03
CA LYS A 256 -6.39 -21.87 4.90
C LYS A 256 -4.91 -21.62 4.60
N VAL A 257 -4.60 -20.52 3.92
CA VAL A 257 -3.22 -20.08 3.71
C VAL A 257 -2.70 -19.38 4.96
N HIS A 258 -3.42 -18.36 5.45
CA HIS A 258 -3.07 -17.59 6.64
C HIS A 258 -2.73 -18.48 7.85
N GLN A 259 -3.54 -19.51 8.12
CA GLN A 259 -3.37 -20.40 9.27
C GLN A 259 -2.00 -21.11 9.30
N TYR A 260 -1.34 -21.26 8.14
CA TYR A 260 -0.03 -21.90 8.02
C TYR A 260 1.10 -20.93 7.66
N LEU A 261 0.79 -19.66 7.41
CA LEU A 261 1.81 -18.61 7.30
C LEU A 261 2.23 -18.14 8.69
N THR A 262 1.28 -17.70 9.51
CA THR A 262 1.56 -17.19 10.87
C THR A 262 0.64 -17.75 11.94
N PHE A 263 -0.42 -18.48 11.55
CA PHE A 263 -1.49 -19.02 12.40
C PHE A 263 -2.34 -17.96 13.11
N SER A 264 -1.74 -16.97 13.75
CA SER A 264 -2.42 -15.86 14.41
C SER A 264 -1.54 -14.61 14.36
N THR A 265 -2.11 -13.45 14.71
CA THR A 265 -1.42 -12.16 14.78
C THR A 265 -1.32 -11.70 16.24
N ILE A 266 -0.38 -10.80 16.57
CA ILE A 266 -0.09 -10.30 17.92
C ILE A 266 -1.34 -9.86 18.72
N THR A 267 -1.74 -10.65 19.71
CA THR A 267 -2.97 -10.51 20.50
C THR A 267 -3.16 -9.15 21.20
N PRO A 268 -2.20 -8.63 21.98
CA PRO A 268 -2.43 -7.39 22.73
C PRO A 268 -2.58 -6.17 21.82
N VAL A 269 -1.92 -6.18 20.65
CA VAL A 269 -2.07 -5.12 19.66
C VAL A 269 -3.44 -5.19 18.98
N GLN A 270 -3.94 -6.39 18.68
CA GLN A 270 -5.30 -6.54 18.14
C GLN A 270 -6.37 -6.01 19.09
N LEU A 271 -6.25 -6.32 20.38
CA LEU A 271 -7.17 -5.82 21.42
C LEU A 271 -7.10 -4.29 21.53
N ALA A 272 -5.89 -3.72 21.55
CA ALA A 272 -5.70 -2.27 21.59
C ALA A 272 -6.28 -1.55 20.37
N LEU A 273 -6.14 -2.13 19.18
CA LEU A 273 -6.74 -1.61 17.95
C LEU A 273 -8.27 -1.67 18.00
N ALA A 274 -8.84 -2.73 18.58
CA ALA A 274 -10.29 -2.86 18.75
C ALA A 274 -10.84 -1.75 19.67
N ASP A 275 -10.17 -1.52 20.80
CA ASP A 275 -10.53 -0.42 21.71
C ASP A 275 -10.42 0.92 20.99
N PHE A 276 -9.29 1.19 20.33
CA PHE A 276 -9.04 2.48 19.70
C PHE A 276 -10.03 2.79 18.57
N LEU A 277 -10.39 1.79 17.74
CA LEU A 277 -11.42 1.96 16.71
C LEU A 277 -12.81 2.24 17.29
N THR A 278 -13.09 1.75 18.50
CA THR A 278 -14.38 1.92 19.19
C THR A 278 -14.44 3.24 19.96
N GLU A 279 -13.36 3.59 20.65
CA GLU A 279 -13.24 4.78 21.51
C GLU A 279 -12.94 6.05 20.71
N ALA A 280 -12.20 5.94 19.60
CA ALA A 280 -11.82 7.05 18.73
C ALA A 280 -12.17 6.81 17.24
N PRO A 281 -13.45 6.54 16.91
CA PRO A 281 -13.87 6.20 15.55
C PRO A 281 -13.70 7.35 14.55
N GLU A 282 -13.48 8.58 15.01
CA GLU A 282 -13.23 9.75 14.15
C GLU A 282 -11.74 9.91 13.79
N HIS A 283 -10.81 9.20 14.47
CA HIS A 283 -9.37 9.46 14.31
C HIS A 283 -8.88 9.27 12.87
N TYR A 284 -9.30 8.20 12.19
CA TYR A 284 -8.87 8.00 10.80
C TYR A 284 -9.52 8.99 9.82
N LEU A 285 -10.61 9.67 10.21
CA LEU A 285 -11.26 10.72 9.40
C LEU A 285 -10.49 12.05 9.45
N THR A 286 -9.55 12.22 10.38
CA THR A 286 -8.67 13.40 10.43
C THR A 286 -7.40 13.24 9.59
N LEU A 287 -7.10 12.01 9.14
CA LEU A 287 -5.88 11.69 8.38
C LEU A 287 -5.80 12.38 7.01
N PRO A 288 -6.91 12.54 6.23
CA PRO A 288 -6.91 13.32 5.00
C PRO A 288 -6.31 14.72 5.19
N ASP A 289 -6.91 15.54 6.07
CA ASP A 289 -6.48 16.91 6.33
C ASP A 289 -5.07 16.97 6.92
N PHE A 290 -4.75 16.05 7.83
CA PHE A 290 -3.43 15.95 8.46
C PHE A 290 -2.31 15.75 7.43
N TYR A 291 -2.49 14.80 6.50
CA TYR A 291 -1.48 14.55 5.48
C TYR A 291 -1.56 15.55 4.32
N GLN A 292 -2.72 16.13 4.03
CA GLN A 292 -2.85 17.18 3.03
C GLN A 292 -2.03 18.41 3.42
N ALA A 293 -2.11 18.84 4.69
CA ALA A 293 -1.29 19.95 5.19
C ALA A 293 0.21 19.69 5.02
N LYS A 294 0.65 18.43 5.17
CA LYS A 294 2.06 18.03 4.94
C LYS A 294 2.43 18.00 3.46
N ARG A 295 1.55 17.50 2.59
CA ARG A 295 1.71 17.56 1.13
C ARG A 295 1.84 19.00 0.68
N ASP A 296 0.89 19.85 1.05
CA ASP A 296 0.82 21.25 0.64
C ASP A 296 2.04 22.03 1.14
N LEU A 297 2.48 21.79 2.39
CA LEU A 297 3.72 22.36 2.90
C LEU A 297 4.94 21.90 2.08
N PHE A 298 5.06 20.60 1.79
CA PHE A 298 6.20 20.08 1.04
C PHE A 298 6.25 20.63 -0.39
N ASP A 299 5.09 20.68 -1.05
CA ASP A 299 4.92 21.24 -2.40
C ASP A 299 5.22 22.75 -2.42
N GLU A 300 4.72 23.52 -1.44
CA GLU A 300 5.01 24.95 -1.29
C GLU A 300 6.51 25.21 -1.12
N LEU A 301 7.17 24.46 -0.24
CA LEU A 301 8.60 24.60 0.02
C LEU A 301 9.47 24.30 -1.21
N LEU A 302 8.97 23.46 -2.14
CA LEU A 302 9.67 23.06 -3.36
C LEU A 302 9.23 23.83 -4.60
N ALA A 303 8.30 24.79 -4.47
CA ALA A 303 7.78 25.59 -5.58
C ALA A 303 8.87 26.39 -6.32
N SER A 304 9.97 26.74 -5.64
CA SER A 304 11.13 27.44 -6.24
C SER A 304 12.26 26.50 -6.68
N SER A 305 12.11 25.19 -6.46
CA SER A 305 13.08 24.18 -6.91
C SER A 305 13.00 23.99 -8.43
N ARG A 306 13.97 23.26 -8.99
CA ARG A 306 13.96 22.83 -10.39
C ARG A 306 13.22 21.51 -10.63
N PHE A 307 12.63 20.92 -9.59
CA PHE A 307 11.71 19.80 -9.76
C PHE A 307 10.38 20.29 -10.32
N SER A 308 9.72 19.47 -11.12
CA SER A 308 8.32 19.69 -11.51
C SER A 308 7.44 18.55 -11.03
N PHE A 309 6.22 18.85 -10.62
CA PHE A 309 5.33 17.86 -10.05
C PHE A 309 3.86 18.26 -10.21
N THR A 310 2.99 17.26 -10.08
CA THR A 310 1.55 17.45 -9.89
C THR A 310 1.23 16.98 -8.48
N PRO A 311 0.56 17.78 -7.64
CA PRO A 311 0.24 17.37 -6.28
C PRO A 311 -0.45 16.01 -6.26
N ALA A 312 0.03 15.11 -5.41
CA ALA A 312 -0.57 13.80 -5.22
C ALA A 312 -2.03 13.95 -4.78
N ALA A 313 -2.91 13.09 -5.28
CA ALA A 313 -4.33 13.04 -4.89
C ALA A 313 -4.57 12.13 -3.66
N GLY A 314 -3.58 11.31 -3.29
CA GLY A 314 -3.62 10.47 -2.10
C GLY A 314 -2.26 9.84 -1.79
N THR A 315 -2.23 8.94 -0.81
CA THR A 315 -1.00 8.43 -0.16
C THR A 315 -0.20 9.55 0.52
N TYR A 316 0.94 9.21 1.13
CA TYR A 316 1.91 10.19 1.61
C TYR A 316 3.17 10.29 0.74
N PHE A 317 3.03 10.01 -0.55
CA PHE A 317 4.11 10.06 -1.53
C PHE A 317 3.86 11.14 -2.57
N GLN A 318 4.93 11.82 -2.97
CA GLN A 318 4.92 12.80 -4.05
C GLN A 318 5.91 12.38 -5.12
N LEU A 319 5.45 12.26 -6.37
CA LEU A 319 6.32 12.08 -7.52
C LEU A 319 6.86 13.44 -7.98
N MET A 320 8.15 13.48 -8.28
CA MET A 320 8.83 14.66 -8.78
C MET A 320 9.67 14.32 -10.00
N ASP A 321 9.50 15.12 -11.04
CA ASP A 321 10.27 15.07 -12.27
C ASP A 321 11.51 15.94 -12.13
N TYR A 322 12.66 15.34 -12.39
CA TYR A 322 13.98 15.97 -12.24
C TYR A 322 14.64 16.29 -13.59
N SER A 323 13.90 16.27 -14.71
CA SER A 323 14.46 16.49 -16.05
C SER A 323 15.16 17.85 -16.22
N ALA A 324 14.77 18.87 -15.45
CA ALA A 324 15.43 20.18 -15.46
C ALA A 324 16.69 20.24 -14.56
N ILE A 325 17.00 19.16 -13.84
CA ILE A 325 18.14 19.05 -12.91
C ILE A 325 19.25 18.19 -13.51
N SER A 326 18.91 17.00 -14.04
CA SER A 326 19.88 16.02 -14.50
C SER A 326 19.33 15.10 -15.60
N ASP A 327 20.21 14.62 -16.47
CA ASP A 327 19.92 13.59 -17.48
C ASP A 327 20.18 12.17 -16.99
N MET A 328 20.68 12.00 -15.75
CA MET A 328 20.97 10.69 -15.15
C MET A 328 19.73 9.78 -15.13
N PRO A 329 19.89 8.46 -15.29
CA PRO A 329 18.88 7.48 -14.92
C PRO A 329 18.45 7.68 -13.46
N ASP A 330 17.18 7.42 -13.13
CA ASP A 330 16.62 7.75 -11.82
C ASP A 330 17.29 7.01 -10.66
N THR A 331 17.75 5.79 -10.89
CA THR A 331 18.53 5.00 -9.92
C THR A 331 19.88 5.65 -9.61
N GLU A 332 20.56 6.20 -10.61
CA GLU A 332 21.81 6.95 -10.44
C GLU A 332 21.55 8.30 -9.80
N PHE A 333 20.52 9.02 -10.26
CA PHE A 333 20.10 10.29 -9.70
C PHE A 333 19.72 10.17 -8.23
N ALA A 334 18.97 9.16 -7.81
CA ALA A 334 18.59 8.95 -6.42
C ALA A 334 19.82 8.69 -5.51
N ARG A 335 20.81 7.94 -6.00
CA ARG A 335 22.09 7.72 -5.27
C ARG A 335 22.91 9.00 -5.21
N TRP A 336 22.99 9.76 -6.31
CA TRP A 336 23.66 11.05 -6.37
C TRP A 336 23.01 12.06 -5.41
N LEU A 337 21.68 12.19 -5.44
CA LEU A 337 20.90 13.06 -4.57
C LEU A 337 21.14 12.73 -3.09
N THR A 338 21.22 11.45 -2.75
CA THR A 338 21.49 11.00 -1.39
C THR A 338 22.90 11.40 -0.92
N ARG A 339 23.89 11.37 -1.82
CA ARG A 339 25.29 11.69 -1.49
C ARG A 339 25.56 13.19 -1.47
N GLU A 340 25.12 13.90 -2.50
CA GLU A 340 25.44 15.30 -2.73
C GLU A 340 24.46 16.24 -2.03
N ALA A 341 23.15 16.06 -2.28
CA ALA A 341 22.11 16.88 -1.67
C ALA A 341 21.73 16.39 -0.26
N LYS A 342 22.24 15.23 0.17
CA LYS A 342 21.94 14.62 1.48
C LYS A 342 20.44 14.47 1.72
N VAL A 343 19.69 14.10 0.67
CA VAL A 343 18.27 13.72 0.72
C VAL A 343 18.06 12.44 -0.09
N ALA A 344 17.53 11.40 0.55
CA ALA A 344 17.24 10.13 -0.12
C ALA A 344 15.83 10.10 -0.70
N ALA A 345 15.71 9.62 -1.94
CA ALA A 345 14.46 9.39 -2.66
C ALA A 345 14.38 7.95 -3.16
N ILE A 346 13.24 7.53 -3.72
CA ILE A 346 13.13 6.24 -4.42
C ILE A 346 13.04 6.48 -5.93
N PRO A 347 13.88 5.84 -6.77
CA PRO A 347 13.70 5.84 -8.22
C PRO A 347 12.38 5.16 -8.59
N VAL A 348 11.61 5.71 -9.53
CA VAL A 348 10.30 5.13 -9.90
C VAL A 348 10.45 3.92 -10.84
N SER A 349 11.53 3.86 -11.62
CA SER A 349 11.81 2.77 -12.57
C SER A 349 11.83 1.39 -11.93
N VAL A 350 12.20 1.29 -10.65
CA VAL A 350 12.22 0.02 -9.89
C VAL A 350 10.83 -0.58 -9.64
N PHE A 351 9.77 0.22 -9.83
CA PHE A 351 8.38 -0.23 -9.75
C PHE A 351 7.83 -0.65 -11.12
N CYS A 352 8.62 -0.56 -12.18
CA CYS A 352 8.18 -0.78 -13.55
C CYS A 352 8.94 -1.94 -14.20
N GLN A 353 8.24 -2.75 -15.01
CA GLN A 353 8.88 -3.75 -15.86
C GLN A 353 9.52 -3.11 -17.10
N GLN A 354 8.90 -2.06 -17.63
CA GLN A 354 9.41 -1.30 -18.77
C GLN A 354 9.95 0.07 -18.30
N PRO A 355 11.00 0.61 -18.93
CA PRO A 355 11.49 1.95 -18.61
C PRO A 355 10.39 3.00 -18.77
N LEU A 356 10.32 3.93 -17.81
CA LEU A 356 9.50 5.12 -17.95
C LEU A 356 10.22 6.12 -18.86
N GLU A 357 9.47 6.76 -19.77
CA GLU A 357 10.00 7.86 -20.58
C GLU A 357 10.30 9.11 -19.75
N ARG A 358 9.75 9.19 -18.53
CA ARG A 358 9.91 10.30 -17.59
C ARG A 358 11.00 10.01 -16.56
N ARG A 359 11.66 11.08 -16.12
CA ARG A 359 12.71 11.07 -15.10
C ARG A 359 12.10 11.38 -13.74
N LEU A 360 11.61 10.35 -13.06
CA LEU A 360 10.83 10.50 -11.84
C LEU A 360 11.53 9.89 -10.63
N VAL A 361 11.47 10.61 -9.51
CA VAL A 361 11.73 10.08 -8.18
C VAL A 361 10.52 10.27 -7.27
N ARG A 362 10.37 9.39 -6.30
CA ARG A 362 9.31 9.43 -5.29
C ARG A 362 9.89 9.88 -3.94
N PHE A 363 9.30 10.92 -3.36
CA PHE A 363 9.55 11.36 -1.99
C PHE A 363 8.40 10.97 -1.07
N CYS A 364 8.70 10.72 0.20
CA CYS A 364 7.74 10.47 1.27
C CYS A 364 7.62 11.71 2.16
N PHE A 365 6.44 12.33 2.20
CA PHE A 365 6.19 13.52 3.02
C PHE A 365 5.52 13.20 4.37
N ALA A 366 5.41 11.91 4.74
CA ALA A 366 5.05 11.50 6.09
C ALA A 366 6.22 11.77 7.06
N LYS A 367 6.51 13.05 7.31
CA LYS A 367 7.60 13.52 8.17
C LYS A 367 7.17 14.67 9.08
N GLY A 368 7.99 14.97 10.09
CA GLY A 368 7.91 16.19 10.88
C GLY A 368 8.12 17.42 10.00
N GLU A 369 7.51 18.55 10.37
CA GLU A 369 7.63 19.79 9.58
C GLU A 369 9.08 20.25 9.45
N ASP A 370 9.87 20.16 10.53
CA ASP A 370 11.29 20.53 10.53
C ASP A 370 12.08 19.68 9.51
N THR A 371 11.81 18.38 9.44
CA THR A 371 12.42 17.47 8.47
C THR A 371 12.02 17.82 7.03
N LEU A 372 10.76 18.19 6.79
CA LEU A 372 10.31 18.63 5.46
C LEU A 372 10.98 19.95 5.04
N ARG A 373 11.09 20.92 5.96
CA ARG A 373 11.76 22.21 5.71
C ARG A 373 13.24 22.03 5.41
N GLU A 374 13.94 21.22 6.20
CA GLU A 374 15.36 20.95 5.99
C GLU A 374 15.60 20.21 4.66
N ALA A 375 14.77 19.20 4.34
CA ALA A 375 14.87 18.49 3.08
C ALA A 375 14.62 19.42 1.89
N ALA A 376 13.56 20.25 1.94
CA ALA A 376 13.25 21.18 0.87
C ALA A 376 14.35 22.22 0.67
N GLN A 377 14.96 22.74 1.74
CA GLN A 377 16.11 23.65 1.63
C GLN A 377 17.26 23.02 0.83
N ARG A 378 17.57 21.74 1.10
CA ARG A 378 18.61 21.00 0.36
C ARG A 378 18.22 20.76 -1.10
N LEU A 379 16.97 20.38 -1.35
CA LEU A 379 16.44 20.11 -2.69
C LEU A 379 16.30 21.39 -3.55
N CYS A 380 16.02 22.55 -2.96
CA CYS A 380 15.98 23.83 -3.69
C CYS A 380 17.37 24.36 -4.05
N SER A 381 18.43 23.81 -3.45
CA SER A 381 19.81 24.23 -3.72
C SER A 381 20.43 23.58 -4.96
N ILE A 382 19.78 22.55 -5.53
CA ILE A 382 20.34 21.75 -6.62
C ILE A 382 19.94 22.18 -8.01
#